data_AF-A0A2C5YXS2-F1
#
_entry.id   AF-A0A2C5YXS2-F1
#
_cell.length_a   1.000
_cell.length_b   1.000
_cell.length_c   1.000
_cell.angle_alpha   90.00
_cell.angle_beta   90.00
_cell.angle_gamma   90.00
#
_symmetry.space_group_name_H-M   'P 1'
#
loop_
_entity.id
_entity.type
_entity.pdbx_description
1 polymer ?
#
loop_
_entity_poly.entity_id
_entity_poly.type
_entity_poly.pdbx_seq_one_letter_code
_entity_poly.pdbx_strand_id
1 'polypeptide(L)'
;MRSSVMHRTTSDGGASSSSAESHRWPRFFISRTWGHNQPRPHHRPPTGQPDPRDPSDRVRHPDADSLYEAHESTCRKLQALVNRMRSAPAGPSHVDAAYREFEKSQDTFSALCHALLQDDVWSTRADLCLAAIRDWNACLETLADAFRASLADTYRSYERNATPDMVDQLFNSRPFRKKAIQRMRNASLTRVISADPHSPSTRSASETTKRSRKP
;
A
#
# COMPACT_ATOMS: atom_id res chain seq x y z
N MET A 1 46.34 -42.50 29.80
CA MET A 1 44.96 -42.26 29.32
C MET A 1 44.99 -41.11 28.33
N ARG A 2 44.95 -41.40 27.02
CA ARG A 2 44.89 -40.40 25.95
C ARG A 2 43.50 -40.48 25.33
N SER A 3 42.64 -39.50 25.59
CA SER A 3 41.31 -39.42 25.02
C SER A 3 41.34 -38.49 23.81
N SER A 4 41.15 -39.10 22.64
CA SER A 4 40.96 -38.44 21.35
C SER A 4 39.55 -37.85 21.31
N VAL A 5 39.41 -36.53 21.22
CA VAL A 5 38.12 -35.86 21.02
C VAL A 5 37.96 -35.58 19.53
N MET A 6 37.01 -36.29 18.93
CA MET A 6 36.62 -36.18 17.53
C MET A 6 35.90 -34.85 17.26
N HIS A 7 36.31 -34.16 16.19
CA HIS A 7 35.55 -33.09 15.57
C HIS A 7 34.29 -33.66 14.88
N ARG A 8 33.13 -33.04 15.11
CA ARG A 8 31.97 -33.16 14.23
C ARG A 8 31.39 -31.78 13.94
N THR A 9 31.58 -31.38 12.70
CA THR A 9 30.85 -30.33 11.99
C THR A 9 29.41 -30.79 11.73
N THR A 10 28.42 -30.02 12.16
CA THR A 10 27.05 -30.13 11.62
C THR A 10 26.71 -28.81 10.96
N SER A 11 26.92 -28.79 9.65
CA SER A 11 26.30 -27.86 8.71
C SER A 11 24.84 -28.28 8.58
N ASP A 12 23.92 -27.47 9.10
CA ASP A 12 22.51 -27.62 8.75
C ASP A 12 22.15 -26.49 7.78
N GLY A 13 21.92 -26.89 6.53
CA GLY A 13 21.52 -26.02 5.45
C GLY A 13 20.06 -25.64 5.64
N GLY A 14 19.84 -24.38 6.03
CA GLY A 14 18.52 -23.76 5.93
C GLY A 14 18.11 -23.67 4.47
N ALA A 15 17.36 -24.66 3.99
CA ALA A 15 16.66 -24.58 2.73
C ALA A 15 15.61 -23.46 2.84
N SER A 16 15.92 -22.30 2.26
CA SER A 16 14.91 -21.31 1.92
C SER A 16 13.97 -21.96 0.90
N SER A 17 12.86 -22.51 1.37
CA SER A 17 11.70 -22.70 0.53
C SER A 17 11.15 -21.31 0.23
N SER A 18 11.65 -20.68 -0.83
CA SER A 18 10.91 -19.66 -1.56
C SER A 18 9.69 -20.36 -2.14
N SER A 19 8.68 -20.57 -1.29
CA SER A 19 7.32 -20.86 -1.71
C SER A 19 6.99 -19.78 -2.72
N ALA A 20 6.79 -20.18 -3.98
CA ALA A 20 6.27 -19.33 -5.02
C ALA A 20 4.88 -18.89 -4.58
N GLU A 21 4.83 -17.81 -3.80
CA GLU A 21 3.60 -17.14 -3.44
C GLU A 21 2.97 -16.70 -4.74
N SER A 22 1.93 -17.45 -5.11
CA SER A 22 0.99 -17.14 -6.15
C SER A 22 0.59 -15.68 -5.98
N HIS A 23 1.16 -14.80 -6.80
CA HIS A 23 0.79 -13.40 -6.94
C HIS A 23 -0.66 -13.33 -7.47
N ARG A 24 -1.62 -13.67 -6.60
CA ARG A 24 -3.02 -13.40 -6.80
C ARG A 24 -3.18 -11.91 -6.67
N TRP A 25 -3.27 -11.24 -7.81
CA TRP A 25 -3.70 -9.86 -7.91
C TRP A 25 -4.89 -9.62 -6.99
N PRO A 26 -4.76 -8.78 -5.95
CA PRO A 26 -5.93 -8.34 -5.23
C PRO A 26 -6.71 -7.40 -6.18
N ARG A 27 -8.02 -7.63 -6.27
CA ARG A 27 -8.97 -7.07 -7.26
C ARG A 27 -9.13 -5.53 -7.21
N PHE A 28 -8.24 -4.78 -6.56
CA PHE A 28 -8.45 -3.39 -6.18
C PHE A 28 -8.06 -2.34 -7.23
N PHE A 29 -7.42 -2.73 -8.34
CA PHE A 29 -7.06 -1.78 -9.41
C PHE A 29 -8.22 -1.36 -10.34
N ILE A 30 -9.46 -1.71 -10.02
CA ILE A 30 -10.63 -1.21 -10.76
C ILE A 30 -11.64 -0.67 -9.75
N SER A 31 -11.89 0.64 -9.83
CA SER A 31 -12.99 1.39 -9.18
C SER A 31 -12.64 2.13 -7.89
N ARG A 32 -11.68 3.07 -7.96
CA ARG A 32 -11.89 4.37 -7.32
C ARG A 32 -11.44 5.46 -8.27
N THR A 33 -12.43 5.93 -9.02
CA THR A 33 -12.41 7.25 -9.64
C THR A 33 -11.96 8.25 -8.58
N TRP A 34 -10.77 8.81 -8.74
CA TRP A 34 -10.45 10.16 -8.31
C TRP A 34 -11.45 11.08 -9.02
N GLY A 35 -12.58 11.33 -8.36
CA GLY A 35 -13.72 12.00 -8.94
C GLY A 35 -14.54 12.60 -7.83
N HIS A 36 -14.28 13.88 -7.59
CA HIS A 36 -15.17 14.86 -6.96
C HIS A 36 -15.67 14.57 -5.55
N ASN A 37 -15.05 15.26 -4.60
CA ASN A 37 -15.79 15.91 -3.51
C ASN A 37 -17.00 16.65 -4.10
N GLN A 38 -18.20 16.11 -3.92
CA GLN A 38 -19.40 16.92 -3.97
C GLN A 38 -19.53 17.68 -2.64
N PRO A 39 -19.57 19.01 -2.64
CA PRO A 39 -19.97 19.76 -1.46
C PRO A 39 -21.45 19.49 -1.16
N ARG A 40 -21.75 19.04 0.07
CA ARG A 40 -23.13 18.99 0.58
C ARG A 40 -23.67 20.43 0.70
N PRO A 41 -24.87 20.75 0.18
CA PRO A 41 -25.52 22.01 0.49
C PRO A 41 -26.03 21.97 1.94
N HIS A 42 -25.44 22.80 2.81
CA HIS A 42 -25.93 23.00 4.17
C HIS A 42 -27.17 23.91 4.15
N HIS A 43 -28.27 23.38 4.66
CA HIS A 43 -29.49 24.13 4.92
C HIS A 43 -29.28 25.15 6.04
N ARG A 44 -29.70 26.38 5.74
CA ARG A 44 -29.79 27.56 6.61
C ARG A 44 -30.85 27.37 7.70
N PRO A 45 -30.55 27.58 9.00
CA PRO A 45 -31.58 27.79 10.01
C PRO A 45 -32.02 29.26 10.07
N PRO A 46 -33.24 29.54 10.59
CA PRO A 46 -33.86 30.84 10.51
C PRO A 46 -33.34 31.81 11.57
N THR A 47 -33.29 33.06 11.14
CA THR A 47 -33.05 34.29 11.89
C THR A 47 -34.01 34.41 13.09
N GLY A 48 -33.47 34.33 14.31
CA GLY A 48 -34.10 34.78 15.54
C GLY A 48 -33.35 35.99 16.09
N GLN A 49 -34.06 37.10 16.28
CA GLN A 49 -33.56 38.37 16.83
C GLN A 49 -32.94 38.22 18.23
N PRO A 50 -31.82 38.91 18.54
CA PRO A 50 -31.40 39.18 19.91
C PRO A 50 -31.91 40.52 20.44
N ASP A 51 -32.40 40.47 21.67
CA ASP A 51 -32.83 41.54 22.58
C ASP A 51 -31.62 42.40 23.05
N PRO A 52 -31.69 43.75 23.07
CA PRO A 52 -30.54 44.59 23.36
C PRO A 52 -30.53 45.07 24.81
N ARG A 53 -30.18 44.22 25.78
CA ARG A 53 -29.81 44.66 27.15
C ARG A 53 -28.84 43.66 27.81
N ASP A 54 -27.54 43.99 27.83
CA ASP A 54 -26.70 44.09 29.04
C ASP A 54 -25.21 44.30 28.67
N PRO A 55 -24.59 45.47 28.92
CA PRO A 55 -23.17 45.70 28.68
C PRO A 55 -22.38 45.73 29.99
N SER A 56 -22.08 44.57 30.57
CA SER A 56 -20.95 44.35 31.48
C SER A 56 -20.87 42.88 31.86
N ASP A 57 -19.99 42.12 31.20
CA ASP A 57 -18.95 41.38 31.92
C ASP A 57 -18.03 40.62 30.95
N ARG A 58 -16.76 41.05 30.96
CA ARG A 58 -15.56 40.27 30.64
C ARG A 58 -15.59 39.44 29.36
N VAL A 59 -15.14 40.06 28.28
CA VAL A 59 -14.42 39.39 27.19
C VAL A 59 -13.19 38.70 27.81
N ARG A 60 -13.35 37.47 28.28
CA ARG A 60 -12.23 36.55 28.49
C ARG A 60 -11.70 36.24 27.10
N HIS A 61 -10.63 36.94 26.73
CA HIS A 61 -9.77 36.56 25.64
C HIS A 61 -9.48 35.05 25.80
N PRO A 62 -9.76 34.19 24.80
CA PRO A 62 -9.37 32.80 24.89
C PRO A 62 -7.86 32.78 25.18
N ASP A 63 -7.47 32.06 26.23
CA ASP A 63 -6.10 32.01 26.69
C ASP A 63 -5.22 31.56 25.51
N ALA A 64 -4.31 32.43 25.06
CA ALA A 64 -3.40 32.15 23.95
C ALA A 64 -2.60 30.85 24.20
N ASP A 65 -2.41 30.52 25.47
CA ASP A 65 -1.76 29.29 25.95
C ASP A 65 -2.56 28.02 25.60
N SER A 66 -3.90 28.06 25.58
CA SER A 66 -4.72 26.89 25.23
C SER A 66 -4.65 26.55 23.74
N LEU A 67 -4.69 27.58 22.89
CA LEU A 67 -4.51 27.43 21.44
C LEU A 67 -3.09 26.93 21.12
N TYR A 68 -2.10 27.43 21.87
CA TYR A 68 -0.72 26.98 21.75
C TYR A 68 -0.57 25.47 22.04
N GLU A 69 -1.13 24.96 23.13
CA GLU A 69 -1.06 23.52 23.44
C GLU A 69 -1.78 22.65 22.40
N ALA A 70 -2.90 23.12 21.86
CA ALA A 70 -3.63 22.42 20.81
C ALA A 70 -2.81 22.27 19.51
N HIS A 71 -2.13 23.34 19.09
CA HIS A 71 -1.26 23.31 17.91
C HIS A 71 -0.06 22.38 18.10
N GLU A 72 0.54 22.37 19.29
CA GLU A 72 1.67 21.47 19.58
C GLU A 72 1.26 20.01 19.49
N SER A 73 0.09 19.69 20.07
CA SER A 73 -0.52 18.36 19.96
C SER A 73 -0.72 17.96 18.50
N THR A 74 -1.16 18.90 17.65
CA THR A 74 -1.34 18.67 16.21
C THR A 74 -0.03 18.40 15.47
N CYS A 75 1.02 19.20 15.67
CA CYS A 75 2.32 18.94 15.03
C CYS A 75 2.92 17.59 15.49
N ARG A 76 2.83 17.25 16.78
CA ARG A 76 3.30 15.94 17.30
C ARG A 76 2.53 14.78 16.66
N LYS A 77 1.20 14.93 16.48
CA LYS A 77 0.37 13.92 15.79
C LYS A 77 0.77 13.75 14.33
N LEU A 78 1.02 14.85 13.60
CA LEU A 78 1.51 14.79 12.22
C LEU A 78 2.84 14.04 12.13
N GLN A 79 3.80 14.38 13.00
CA GLN A 79 5.08 13.69 13.05
C GLN A 79 4.92 12.19 13.39
N ALA A 80 4.02 11.84 14.29
CA ALA A 80 3.73 10.44 14.60
C ALA A 80 3.18 9.67 13.39
N LEU A 81 2.29 10.29 12.59
CA LEU A 81 1.78 9.68 11.36
C LEU A 81 2.88 9.51 10.30
N VAL A 82 3.74 10.52 10.13
CA VAL A 82 4.92 10.45 9.26
C VAL A 82 5.82 9.30 9.67
N ASN A 83 6.16 9.21 10.95
CA ASN A 83 7.04 8.15 11.47
C ASN A 83 6.42 6.76 11.27
N ARG A 84 5.10 6.63 11.45
CA ARG A 84 4.39 5.39 11.18
C ARG A 84 4.49 4.99 9.71
N MET A 85 4.28 5.93 8.79
CA MET A 85 4.41 5.70 7.36
C MET A 85 5.86 5.33 6.97
N ARG A 86 6.86 5.99 7.57
CA ARG A 86 8.30 5.66 7.39
C ARG A 86 8.66 4.28 7.90
N SER A 87 8.07 3.86 9.01
CA SER A 87 8.32 2.55 9.61
C SER A 87 7.61 1.40 8.88
N ALA A 88 6.64 1.72 8.01
CA ALA A 88 5.99 0.71 7.20
C ALA A 88 7.00 0.11 6.21
N PRO A 89 6.98 -1.21 5.99
CA PRO A 89 7.90 -1.85 5.06
C PRO A 89 7.61 -1.35 3.63
N ALA A 90 8.47 -0.47 3.13
CA ALA A 90 8.40 0.06 1.78
C ALA A 90 9.47 -0.62 0.91
N GLY A 91 9.10 -1.78 0.35
CA GLY A 91 9.91 -2.47 -0.64
C GLY A 91 9.01 -3.05 -1.74
N PRO A 92 9.56 -3.42 -2.91
CA PRO A 92 8.76 -3.94 -4.04
C PRO A 92 7.87 -5.15 -3.68
N SER A 93 8.25 -5.93 -2.66
CA SER A 93 7.48 -7.07 -2.14
C SER A 93 6.49 -6.73 -1.01
N HIS A 94 6.57 -5.52 -0.45
CA HIS A 94 5.76 -5.08 0.71
C HIS A 94 4.86 -3.90 0.40
N VAL A 95 4.74 -3.52 -0.88
CA VAL A 95 3.99 -2.35 -1.35
C VAL A 95 2.55 -2.34 -0.84
N ASP A 96 1.88 -3.50 -0.81
CA ASP A 96 0.51 -3.62 -0.30
C ASP A 96 0.39 -3.29 1.19
N ALA A 97 1.39 -3.67 2.00
CA ALA A 97 1.40 -3.37 3.42
C ALA A 97 1.61 -1.88 3.67
N ALA A 98 2.56 -1.26 2.95
CA ALA A 98 2.78 0.18 3.01
C ALA A 98 1.52 0.96 2.57
N TYR A 99 0.88 0.55 1.49
CA TYR A 99 -0.33 1.21 0.99
C TYR A 99 -1.51 1.12 1.96
N ARG A 100 -1.71 -0.04 2.61
CA ARG A 100 -2.73 -0.17 3.66
C ARG A 100 -2.49 0.79 4.82
N GLU A 101 -1.24 1.08 5.15
CA GLU A 101 -0.92 2.03 6.22
C GLU A 101 -1.12 3.48 5.80
N PHE A 102 -0.81 3.79 4.54
CA PHE A 102 -1.15 5.06 3.92
C PHE A 102 -2.65 5.32 3.95
N GLU A 103 -3.49 4.36 3.52
CA GLU A 103 -4.95 4.53 3.51
C GLU A 103 -5.53 4.84 4.89
N LYS A 104 -5.00 4.23 5.96
CA LYS A 104 -5.44 4.53 7.34
C LYS A 104 -5.03 5.93 7.79
N SER A 105 -3.88 6.42 7.31
CA SER A 105 -3.25 7.63 7.82
C SER A 105 -3.61 8.87 7.02
N GLN A 106 -3.95 8.74 5.75
CA GLN A 106 -4.18 9.86 4.82
C GLN A 106 -5.29 10.80 5.29
N ASP A 107 -6.45 10.27 5.67
CA ASP A 107 -7.59 11.10 6.07
C ASP A 107 -7.29 11.88 7.35
N THR A 108 -6.61 11.24 8.30
CA THR A 108 -6.19 11.88 9.56
C THR A 108 -5.15 12.96 9.30
N PHE A 109 -4.16 12.68 8.46
CA PHE A 109 -3.12 13.64 8.08
C PHE A 109 -3.74 14.87 7.39
N SER A 110 -4.65 14.63 6.43
CA SER A 110 -5.38 15.68 5.73
C SER A 110 -6.20 16.56 6.68
N ALA A 111 -6.96 15.94 7.60
CA ALA A 111 -7.75 16.68 8.59
C ALA A 111 -6.88 17.58 9.48
N LEU A 112 -5.72 17.08 9.92
CA LEU A 112 -4.77 17.85 10.72
C LEU A 112 -4.16 19.01 9.91
N CYS A 113 -3.82 18.79 8.64
CA CYS A 113 -3.35 19.88 7.76
C CYS A 113 -4.43 20.95 7.56
N HIS A 114 -5.69 20.55 7.34
CA HIS A 114 -6.79 21.52 7.20
C HIS A 114 -7.04 22.32 8.48
N ALA A 115 -6.95 21.67 9.65
CA ALA A 115 -7.06 22.37 10.93
C ALA A 115 -5.96 23.44 11.09
N LEU A 116 -4.72 23.14 10.68
CA LEU A 116 -3.61 24.10 10.71
C LEU A 116 -3.80 25.25 9.72
N LEU A 117 -4.37 24.99 8.54
CA LEU A 117 -4.61 26.04 7.54
C LEU A 117 -5.75 26.98 7.93
N GLN A 118 -6.68 26.54 8.78
CA GLN A 118 -7.80 27.36 9.28
C GLN A 118 -7.40 28.24 10.45
N ASP A 119 -6.32 27.91 11.14
CA ASP A 119 -5.79 28.69 12.25
C ASP A 119 -4.86 29.76 11.68
N ASP A 120 -5.30 31.02 11.59
CA ASP A 120 -4.57 32.13 10.96
C ASP A 120 -3.25 32.51 11.70
N VAL A 121 -2.92 31.81 12.78
CA VAL A 121 -1.75 32.10 13.63
C VAL A 121 -0.52 31.33 13.14
N TRP A 122 -0.07 31.62 11.92
CA TRP A 122 1.13 31.02 11.33
C TRP A 122 2.39 31.73 11.86
N SER A 123 2.66 31.57 13.16
CA SER A 123 3.94 31.97 13.76
C SER A 123 4.98 30.85 13.62
N THR A 124 6.20 31.07 14.12
CA THR A 124 7.42 30.21 14.13
C THR A 124 7.24 28.69 14.31
N ARG A 125 6.06 28.22 14.73
CA ARG A 125 5.66 26.80 14.82
C ARG A 125 5.20 26.20 13.49
N ALA A 126 4.96 27.04 12.48
CA ALA A 126 4.76 26.64 11.10
C ALA A 126 5.94 25.79 10.61
N ASP A 127 7.17 26.07 11.03
CA ASP A 127 8.35 25.36 10.54
C ASP A 127 8.34 23.85 10.87
N LEU A 128 7.95 23.46 12.09
CA LEU A 128 7.87 22.06 12.50
C LEU A 128 6.74 21.31 11.79
N CYS A 129 5.58 21.95 11.66
CA CYS A 129 4.45 21.38 10.96
C CYS A 129 4.71 21.30 9.44
N LEU A 130 5.37 22.30 8.85
CA LEU A 130 5.83 22.29 7.45
C LEU A 130 6.87 21.20 7.21
N ALA A 131 7.80 20.97 8.14
CA ALA A 131 8.75 19.86 8.05
C ALA A 131 8.01 18.50 8.01
N ALA A 132 7.01 18.30 8.87
CA ALA A 132 6.20 17.08 8.86
C ALA A 132 5.41 16.91 7.54
N ILE A 133 4.89 18.00 6.96
CA ILE A 133 4.21 17.98 5.64
C ILE A 133 5.17 17.60 4.52
N ARG A 134 6.38 18.17 4.51
CA ARG A 134 7.42 17.82 3.52
C ARG A 134 7.83 16.36 3.66
N ASP A 135 8.02 15.90 4.89
CA ASP A 135 8.38 14.51 5.19
C ASP A 135 7.28 13.54 4.75
N TRP A 136 6.00 13.88 4.97
CA TRP A 136 4.88 13.10 4.48
C TRP A 136 4.91 12.98 2.95
N ASN A 137 5.10 14.09 2.23
CA ASN A 137 5.22 14.06 0.78
C ASN A 137 6.39 13.18 0.31
N ALA A 138 7.54 13.24 0.98
CA ALA A 138 8.68 12.36 0.67
C ALA A 138 8.33 10.87 0.85
N CYS A 139 7.55 10.52 1.89
CA CYS A 139 7.03 9.16 2.06
C CYS A 139 6.11 8.74 0.91
N LEU A 140 5.25 9.64 0.43
CA LEU A 140 4.35 9.37 -0.70
C LEU A 140 5.10 9.12 -2.01
N GLU A 141 6.13 9.92 -2.29
CA GLU A 141 6.98 9.72 -3.47
C GLU A 141 7.70 8.37 -3.41
N THR A 142 8.25 8.02 -2.24
CA THR A 142 8.91 6.72 -2.02
C THR A 142 7.92 5.56 -2.24
N LEU A 143 6.69 5.68 -1.74
CA LEU A 143 5.64 4.69 -1.94
C LEU A 143 5.26 4.58 -3.42
N ALA A 144 5.09 5.72 -4.10
CA ALA A 144 4.77 5.76 -5.52
C ALA A 144 5.86 5.11 -6.38
N ASP A 145 7.14 5.34 -6.08
CA ASP A 145 8.25 4.71 -6.78
C ASP A 145 8.31 3.21 -6.53
N ALA A 146 8.06 2.75 -5.30
CA ALA A 146 7.95 1.32 -5.00
C ALA A 146 6.79 0.66 -5.79
N PHE A 147 5.65 1.35 -5.92
CA PHE A 147 4.54 0.91 -6.77
C PHE A 147 4.90 0.83 -8.24
N ARG A 148 5.59 1.86 -8.78
CA ARG A 148 6.05 1.88 -10.17
C ARG A 148 7.01 0.73 -10.43
N ALA A 149 7.98 0.51 -9.55
CA ALA A 149 8.93 -0.59 -9.65
C ALA A 149 8.21 -1.95 -9.66
N SER A 150 7.34 -2.20 -8.68
CA SER A 150 6.58 -3.46 -8.56
C SER A 150 5.69 -3.72 -9.79
N LEU A 151 5.02 -2.68 -10.32
CA LEU A 151 4.20 -2.82 -11.51
C LEU A 151 5.04 -3.05 -12.77
N ALA A 152 6.19 -2.39 -12.89
CA ALA A 152 7.12 -2.57 -14.01
C ALA A 152 7.70 -3.99 -14.02
N ASP A 153 8.13 -4.51 -12.87
CA ASP A 153 8.64 -5.88 -12.73
C ASP A 153 7.57 -6.90 -13.08
N THR A 154 6.35 -6.65 -12.59
CA THR A 154 5.21 -7.48 -12.95
C THR A 154 4.96 -7.45 -14.45
N TYR A 155 4.95 -6.27 -15.09
CA TYR A 155 4.78 -6.17 -16.54
C TYR A 155 5.85 -6.94 -17.31
N ARG A 156 7.13 -6.81 -16.93
CA ARG A 156 8.25 -7.55 -17.54
C ARG A 156 8.10 -9.07 -17.42
N SER A 157 7.47 -9.58 -16.37
CA SER A 157 7.21 -11.03 -16.21
C SER A 157 6.20 -11.60 -17.23
N TYR A 158 5.34 -10.75 -17.80
CA TYR A 158 4.38 -11.13 -18.85
C TYR A 158 4.87 -10.78 -20.26
N GLU A 159 5.72 -9.76 -20.38
CA GLU A 159 6.25 -9.26 -21.65
C GLU A 159 7.77 -9.48 -21.71
N ARG A 160 8.20 -10.61 -22.26
CA ARG A 160 9.62 -11.03 -22.32
C ARG A 160 10.55 -9.99 -22.98
N ASN A 161 10.01 -9.18 -23.89
CA ASN A 161 10.76 -8.18 -24.66
C ASN A 161 10.37 -6.74 -24.25
N ALA A 162 9.94 -6.54 -23.00
CA ALA A 162 9.58 -5.22 -22.52
C ALA A 162 10.78 -4.24 -22.63
N THR A 163 10.65 -3.24 -23.50
CA THR A 163 11.63 -2.16 -23.63
C THR A 163 11.41 -1.08 -22.55
N PRO A 164 12.42 -0.26 -22.24
CA PRO A 164 12.25 0.89 -21.33
C PRO A 164 11.12 1.81 -21.78
N ASP A 165 11.02 2.10 -23.08
CA ASP A 165 9.96 2.93 -23.66
C ASP A 165 8.55 2.32 -23.44
N MET A 166 8.40 0.99 -23.53
CA MET A 166 7.13 0.33 -23.23
C MET A 166 6.76 0.44 -21.74
N VAL A 167 7.75 0.39 -20.85
CA VAL A 167 7.55 0.62 -19.41
C VAL A 167 7.15 2.08 -19.18
N ASP A 168 7.78 3.04 -19.84
CA ASP A 168 7.40 4.44 -19.75
C ASP A 168 5.98 4.68 -20.28
N GLN A 169 5.61 4.06 -21.40
CA GLN A 169 4.26 4.10 -21.93
C GLN A 169 3.24 3.46 -20.98
N LEU A 170 3.62 2.46 -20.17
CA LEU A 170 2.75 1.88 -19.14
C LEU A 170 2.29 2.95 -18.15
N PHE A 171 3.18 3.85 -17.74
CA PHE A 171 2.88 4.91 -16.78
C PHE A 171 2.37 6.20 -17.42
N ASN A 172 2.75 6.51 -18.66
CA ASN A 172 2.42 7.79 -19.30
C ASN A 172 1.27 7.72 -20.33
N SER A 173 0.94 6.54 -20.85
CA SER A 173 -0.09 6.37 -21.90
C SER A 173 -1.27 5.54 -21.41
N ARG A 174 -2.41 6.21 -21.16
CA ARG A 174 -3.68 5.56 -20.80
C ARG A 174 -4.13 4.47 -21.79
N PRO A 175 -4.10 4.67 -23.13
CA PRO A 175 -4.49 3.62 -24.06
C PRO A 175 -3.51 2.43 -24.05
N PHE A 176 -2.21 2.68 -23.92
CA PHE A 176 -1.22 1.61 -23.79
C PHE A 176 -1.43 0.81 -22.51
N ARG A 177 -1.56 1.50 -21.36
CA ARG A 177 -1.80 0.89 -20.04
C ARG A 177 -3.01 -0.02 -20.05
N LYS A 178 -4.14 0.43 -20.62
CA LYS A 178 -5.37 -0.38 -20.72
C LYS A 178 -5.12 -1.68 -21.50
N LYS A 179 -4.42 -1.61 -22.64
CA LYS A 179 -4.08 -2.80 -23.46
C LYS A 179 -3.11 -3.74 -22.73
N ALA A 180 -2.07 -3.20 -22.10
CA ALA A 180 -1.09 -3.96 -21.33
C ALA A 180 -1.75 -4.74 -20.18
N ILE A 181 -2.57 -4.05 -19.37
CA ILE A 181 -3.33 -4.69 -18.27
C ILE A 181 -4.26 -5.79 -18.81
N GLN A 182 -4.95 -5.55 -19.93
CA GLN A 182 -5.80 -6.57 -20.53
C GLN A 182 -5.00 -7.82 -20.94
N ARG A 183 -3.83 -7.64 -21.56
CA ARG A 183 -2.94 -8.76 -21.92
C ARG A 183 -2.48 -9.53 -20.68
N MET A 184 -2.04 -8.84 -19.64
CA MET A 184 -1.59 -9.45 -18.39
C MET A 184 -2.71 -10.28 -17.75
N ARG A 185 -3.95 -9.77 -17.73
CA ARG A 185 -5.12 -10.49 -17.22
C ARG A 185 -5.41 -11.74 -18.04
N ASN A 186 -5.43 -11.62 -19.37
CA ASN A 186 -5.68 -12.75 -20.26
C ASN A 186 -4.61 -13.85 -20.06
N ALA A 187 -3.33 -13.47 -20.01
CA ALA A 187 -2.23 -14.40 -19.78
C ALA A 187 -2.28 -15.07 -18.40
N SER A 188 -2.71 -14.33 -17.38
CA SER A 188 -2.91 -14.87 -16.02
C SER A 188 -4.03 -15.92 -16.00
N LEU A 189 -5.12 -15.67 -16.73
CA LEU A 189 -6.23 -16.62 -16.85
C LEU A 189 -5.80 -17.90 -17.58
N THR A 190 -5.02 -17.81 -18.67
CA THR A 190 -4.54 -18.99 -19.39
C THR A 190 -3.64 -19.86 -18.51
N ARG A 191 -2.74 -19.27 -17.70
CA ARG A 191 -1.87 -20.03 -16.79
C ARG A 191 -2.65 -20.76 -15.68
N VAL A 192 -3.76 -20.18 -15.22
CA VAL A 192 -4.63 -20.79 -14.20
C VAL A 192 -5.46 -21.94 -14.80
N ILE A 193 -5.86 -21.84 -16.07
CA ILE A 193 -6.66 -22.86 -16.75
C ILE A 193 -5.78 -24.02 -17.29
N SER A 194 -4.52 -23.75 -17.66
CA SER A 194 -3.61 -24.79 -18.17
C SER A 194 -2.97 -25.67 -17.09
N ALA A 195 -3.23 -25.40 -15.80
CA ALA A 195 -2.64 -26.11 -14.68
C ALA A 195 -3.30 -27.48 -14.38
N ASP A 196 -4.29 -27.92 -15.16
CA ASP A 196 -4.77 -29.31 -15.13
C ASP A 196 -5.44 -29.73 -16.45
N PRO A 197 -4.83 -30.67 -17.18
CA PRO A 197 -5.58 -31.59 -18.01
C PRO A 197 -5.27 -33.01 -17.58
N HIS A 198 -6.18 -33.65 -16.84
CA HIS A 198 -6.31 -35.11 -16.70
C HIS A 198 -5.00 -35.90 -16.85
N SER A 199 -4.35 -36.28 -15.74
CA SER A 199 -3.43 -37.42 -15.79
C SER A 199 -4.21 -38.66 -16.25
N PRO A 200 -3.97 -39.22 -17.46
CA PRO A 200 -4.52 -40.53 -17.78
C PRO A 200 -3.64 -41.50 -16.99
N SER A 201 -4.17 -41.98 -15.86
CA SER A 201 -3.66 -43.17 -15.22
C SER A 201 -3.91 -44.35 -16.17
N THR A 202 -3.00 -44.55 -17.12
CA THR A 202 -2.92 -45.78 -17.90
C THR A 202 -2.38 -46.86 -16.96
N ARG A 203 -3.30 -47.42 -16.17
CA ARG A 203 -3.11 -48.67 -15.46
C ARG A 203 -3.00 -49.76 -16.53
N SER A 204 -1.78 -50.03 -17.00
CA SER A 204 -1.49 -51.17 -17.87
C SER A 204 -1.94 -52.45 -17.19
N ALA A 205 -3.00 -53.05 -17.74
CA ALA A 205 -3.36 -54.43 -17.50
C ALA A 205 -2.26 -55.32 -18.09
N SER A 206 -1.46 -55.95 -17.24
CA SER A 206 -0.58 -57.05 -17.64
C SER A 206 -1.35 -58.36 -17.50
N GLU A 207 -1.73 -58.82 -18.68
CA GLU A 207 -2.40 -60.04 -19.08
C GLU A 207 -1.68 -61.32 -18.63
N THR A 208 -2.48 -62.30 -18.24
CA THR A 208 -2.14 -63.67 -17.88
C THR A 208 -1.44 -64.43 -19.00
N THR A 209 -0.35 -65.16 -18.69
CA THR A 209 0.09 -66.31 -19.52
C THR A 209 0.43 -67.50 -18.64
N LYS A 210 -0.47 -68.49 -18.67
CA LYS A 210 -0.26 -69.88 -18.27
C LYS A 210 0.93 -70.44 -19.04
N ARG A 211 1.94 -71.00 -18.35
CA ARG A 211 2.87 -71.94 -18.97
C ARG A 211 2.87 -73.26 -18.21
N SER A 212 2.18 -74.20 -18.83
CA SER A 212 2.11 -75.62 -18.54
C SER A 212 3.52 -76.23 -18.42
N ARG A 213 3.77 -77.01 -17.37
CA ARG A 213 4.94 -77.86 -17.19
C ARG A 213 4.48 -79.32 -17.17
N LYS A 214 4.92 -80.09 -18.17
CA LYS A 214 5.12 -81.54 -18.22
C LYS A 214 6.18 -81.79 -19.30
N PRO A 215 6.96 -82.88 -19.28
CA PRO A 215 6.73 -84.16 -18.61
C PRO A 215 7.54 -84.35 -17.32
#